data_AF-A0A2M7S263-F1
#
_entry.id   AF-A0A2M7S263-F1
#
_cell.length_a   1.000
_cell.length_b   1.000
_cell.length_c   1.000
_cell.angle_alpha   90.00
_cell.angle_beta   90.00
_cell.angle_gamma   90.00
#
_symmetry.space_group_name_H-M   'P 1'
#
loop_
_entity.id
_entity.type
_entity.pdbx_description
1 polymer ?
#
loop_
_entity_poly.entity_id
_entity_poly.type
_entity_poly.pdbx_seq_one_letter_code
_entity_poly.pdbx_strand_id
1 'polypeptide(L)' 'MSRRIIGEHLKSFMPEEKRRFLEAVDREGNERDKMIMHFLFTTGLRLGEMVSLNVEQVKDKSILTYCRLKQKRNQKLI' A
#
# COMPACT_ATOMS: atom_id res chain seq x y z
N MET A 1 -22.86 16.87 3.72
CA MET A 1 -22.38 16.91 2.32
C MET A 1 -21.12 16.06 2.19
N SER A 2 -21.19 14.89 1.55
CA SER A 2 -20.02 14.03 1.32
C SER A 2 -19.45 14.35 -0.05
N ARG A 3 -18.32 15.08 -0.10
CA ARG A 3 -17.58 15.29 -1.36
C ARG A 3 -16.99 13.94 -1.77
N ARG A 4 -17.61 13.27 -2.74
CA ARG A 4 -16.93 12.21 -3.49
C ARG A 4 -15.86 12.90 -4.32
N ILE A 5 -14.59 12.74 -3.94
CA ILE A 5 -13.45 13.12 -4.78
C ILE A 5 -13.43 12.12 -5.94
N ILE A 6 -14.18 12.45 -7.00
CA ILE A 6 -14.11 11.79 -8.29
C ILE A 6 -13.25 12.72 -9.14
N GLY A 7 -11.99 12.36 -9.40
CA GLY A 7 -11.18 13.04 -10.41
C GLY A 7 -9.90 13.75 -9.98
N GLU A 8 -9.30 13.45 -8.82
CA GLU A 8 -7.85 13.73 -8.69
C GLU A 8 -7.09 12.59 -9.36
N HIS A 9 -6.26 12.90 -10.37
CA HIS A 9 -5.33 11.93 -10.94
C HIS A 9 -4.60 11.21 -9.82
N LEU A 10 -4.72 9.88 -9.75
CA LEU A 10 -4.02 9.08 -8.77
C LEU A 10 -2.52 9.38 -8.91
N LYS A 11 -1.94 10.02 -7.90
CA LYS A 11 -0.51 10.31 -7.87
C LYS A 11 0.23 8.98 -7.79
N SER A 12 1.12 8.77 -8.74
CA SER A 12 2.02 7.63 -8.78
C SER A 12 3.42 8.11 -9.08
N PHE A 13 4.41 7.42 -8.54
CA PHE A 13 5.80 7.66 -8.92
C PHE A 13 6.05 7.25 -10.37
N MET A 14 6.78 8.09 -11.10
CA MET A 14 7.50 7.67 -12.29
C MET A 14 8.67 6.75 -11.90
N PRO A 15 9.17 5.89 -12.80
CA PRO A 15 10.27 4.97 -12.49
C PRO A 15 11.50 5.65 -11.86
N GLU A 16 11.87 6.83 -12.34
CA GLU A 16 13.02 7.60 -11.87
C GLU A 16 12.77 8.22 -10.49
N GLU A 17 11.53 8.62 -10.21
CA GLU A 17 11.13 9.12 -8.89
C GLU A 17 11.10 7.99 -7.87
N LYS A 18 10.60 6.81 -8.25
CA LYS A 18 10.65 5.60 -7.42
C LYS A 18 12.08 5.21 -7.07
N ARG A 19 13.00 5.24 -8.05
CA ARG A 19 14.43 4.96 -7.81
C ARG A 19 15.03 5.94 -6.80
N ARG A 20 14.86 7.25 -7.03
CA ARG A 20 15.37 8.29 -6.13
C ARG A 20 14.80 8.18 -4.72
N PHE A 21 13.52 7.81 -4.61
CA PHE A 21 12.87 7.58 -3.33
C PHE A 21 13.50 6.39 -2.59
N LEU A 22 13.67 5.24 -3.25
CA LEU A 22 14.31 4.07 -2.64
C LEU A 22 15.76 4.38 -2.21
N GLU A 23 16.52 5.12 -3.02
CA GLU A 23 17.88 5.56 -2.64
C GLU A 23 17.92 6.50 -1.42
N ALA A 24 16.85 7.27 -1.18
CA ALA A 24 16.75 8.12 0.00
C ALA A 24 16.43 7.27 1.25
N VAL A 25 15.52 6.31 1.12
CA VAL A 25 15.18 5.35 2.19
C VAL A 25 16.40 4.50 2.57
N ASP A 26 17.19 4.07 1.58
CA ASP A 26 18.40 3.29 1.84
C ASP A 26 19.45 4.07 2.65
N ARG A 27 19.57 5.38 2.38
CA ARG A 27 20.48 6.30 3.08
C ARG A 27 20.10 6.57 4.53
N GLU A 28 18.82 6.57 4.87
CA GLU A 28 18.33 6.74 6.25
C GLU A 28 18.75 5.57 7.17
N GLY A 29 18.98 4.37 6.61
CA GLY A 29 19.56 3.24 7.35
C GLY A 29 18.60 2.46 8.26
N ASN A 30 17.31 2.80 8.31
CA ASN A 30 16.32 2.02 9.06
C ASN A 30 15.84 0.80 8.26
N GLU A 31 16.31 -0.39 8.63
CA GLU A 31 15.97 -1.66 7.96
C GLU A 31 14.46 -1.94 7.90
N ARG A 32 13.69 -1.53 8.93
CA ARG A 32 12.24 -1.71 8.93
C ARG A 32 11.59 -0.88 7.82
N ASP A 33 12.02 0.38 7.69
CA ASP A 33 11.43 1.31 6.73
C ASP A 33 11.81 0.91 5.30
N LYS A 34 13.04 0.43 5.08
CA LYS A 34 13.46 -0.18 3.81
C LYS A 34 12.53 -1.33 3.42
N MET A 35 12.32 -2.30 4.32
CA MET A 35 11.44 -3.45 4.06
C MET A 35 10.00 -3.02 3.73
N ILE A 36 9.47 -2.08 4.53
CA ILE A 36 8.13 -1.51 4.33
C ILE A 36 8.01 -0.89 2.93
N MET A 37 8.95 -0.05 2.53
CA MET A 37 8.89 0.62 1.23
C MET A 37 9.00 -0.37 0.07
N HIS A 38 9.85 -1.39 0.20
CA HIS A 38 9.92 -2.48 -0.77
C HIS A 38 8.60 -3.24 -0.90
N PHE A 39 7.92 -3.54 0.21
CA PHE A 39 6.60 -4.18 0.18
C PHE A 39 5.54 -3.32 -0.49
N LEU A 40 5.45 -2.03 -0.15
CA LEU A 40 4.50 -1.11 -0.78
C LEU A 40 4.67 -1.09 -2.31
N PHE A 41 5.90 -0.98 -2.78
CA PHE A 41 6.20 -0.86 -4.22
C PHE A 41 6.13 -2.16 -5.01
N THR A 42 6.19 -3.32 -4.35
CA THR A 42 6.19 -4.64 -5.00
C THR A 42 4.81 -5.27 -4.99
N THR A 43 4.03 -5.05 -3.92
CA THR A 43 2.74 -5.72 -3.71
C THR A 43 1.53 -4.82 -3.97
N GLY A 44 1.71 -3.49 -3.90
CA GLY A 44 0.59 -2.54 -3.97
C GLY A 44 -0.35 -2.59 -2.76
N LEU A 45 0.04 -3.26 -1.67
CA LEU A 45 -0.71 -3.24 -0.43
C LEU A 45 -0.88 -1.81 0.09
N ARG A 46 -2.04 -1.54 0.70
CA ARG A 46 -2.23 -0.27 1.39
C ARG A 46 -1.35 -0.25 2.63
N LEU A 47 -0.89 0.94 3.00
CA LEU A 47 -0.10 1.15 4.23
C LEU A 47 -0.76 0.51 5.46
N GLY A 48 -2.07 0.69 5.63
CA GLY A 48 -2.84 0.10 6.73
C GLY A 48 -2.88 -1.43 6.73
N GLU A 49 -2.87 -2.08 5.56
CA GLU A 49 -2.85 -3.54 5.43
C GLU A 49 -1.46 -4.10 5.73
N MET A 50 -0.41 -3.39 5.30
CA MET A 50 0.97 -3.78 5.52
C MET A 50 1.41 -3.62 6.99
N VAL A 51 1.04 -2.53 7.68
CA VAL A 51 1.39 -2.37 9.11
C VAL A 51 0.69 -3.39 10.02
N SER A 52 -0.36 -4.03 9.52
CA SER A 52 -1.07 -5.11 10.23
C SER A 52 -0.56 -6.51 9.90
N LEU A 53 0.48 -6.65 9.07
CA LEU A 53 1.03 -7.95 8.71
C LEU A 53 1.64 -8.66 9.93
N ASN A 54 1.32 -9.94 10.06
CA ASN A 54 1.94 -10.85 11.02
C ASN A 54 2.91 -11.81 10.29
N VAL A 55 3.92 -12.32 11.00
CA VAL A 55 4.90 -13.29 10.50
C VAL A 55 4.22 -14.56 9.98
N GLU A 56 3.11 -14.98 10.58
CA GLU A 56 2.30 -16.13 10.14
C GLU A 56 1.72 -15.98 8.73
N GLN A 57 1.62 -14.75 8.24
CA GLN A 57 1.11 -14.45 6.89
C GLN A 57 2.20 -14.56 5.82
N VAL A 58 3.47 -14.75 6.21
CA VAL A 58 4.59 -14.94 5.29
C VAL A 58 4.77 -16.42 5.05
N LYS A 59 4.58 -16.85 3.80
CA LYS A 59 4.81 -18.22 3.36
C LYS A 59 5.78 -18.22 2.19
N ASP A 60 6.97 -18.77 2.40
CA ASP A 60 8.08 -18.77 1.44
C ASP A 60 8.41 -17.35 0.97
N LYS A 61 8.17 -17.04 -0.31
CA LYS A 61 8.41 -15.73 -0.93
C LYS A 61 7.10 -14.95 -1.15
N SER A 62 6.03 -15.33 -0.47
CA SER A 62 4.69 -14.79 -0.65
C SER A 62 4.11 -14.27 0.66
N ILE A 63 3.27 -13.24 0.56
CA ILE A 63 2.52 -12.68 1.69
C ILE A 63 1.04 -12.98 1.45
N LEU A 64 0.42 -13.71 2.37
CA LEU A 64 -1.00 -14.06 2.36
C LEU A 64 -1.76 -13.11 3.29
N THR A 65 -2.44 -12.13 2.72
CA THR A 65 -3.18 -11.13 3.50
C THR A 65 -4.64 -10.98 3.07
N TYR A 66 -5.48 -10.54 4.01
CA TYR A 66 -6.89 -10.31 3.78
C TYR A 66 -7.11 -8.84 3.43
N CYS A 67 -7.39 -8.55 2.16
CA CYS A 67 -7.76 -7.20 1.76
C CYS A 67 -9.22 -6.93 2.12
N ARG A 68 -9.50 -5.84 2.84
CA ARG A 68 -10.87 -5.48 3.20
C ARG A 68 -11.60 -4.98 1.95
N LEU A 69 -12.37 -5.86 1.31
CA LEU A 69 -13.27 -5.47 0.23
C LEU A 69 -14.34 -4.54 0.80
N LYS A 70 -14.41 -3.29 0.31
CA LYS A 70 -15.52 -2.41 0.63
C LYS A 70 -16.80 -3.05 0.08
N GLN A 71 -17.68 -3.54 0.95
CA GLN A 71 -19.04 -3.91 0.55
C GLN A 71 -19.69 -2.70 -0.14
N LYS A 72 -20.17 -2.89 -1.38
CA LYS A 72 -21.06 -1.92 -2.01
C LYS A 72 -22.28 -1.80 -1.08
N ARG A 73 -22.47 -0.64 -0.45
CA ARG A 73 -23.74 -0.32 0.20
C ARG A 73 -24.82 -0.37 -0.88
N ASN A 74 -25.67 -1.40 -0.84
CA ASN A 74 -26.93 -1.38 -1.58
C ASN A 74 -27.68 -0.13 -1.13
N GLN A 75 -27.79 0.86 -2.01
CA GLN A 75 -28.74 1.94 -1.85
C GLN A 75 -30.13 1.29 -1.90
N LYS A 76 -30.78 1.12 -0.74
CA LYS A 76 -32.22 0.91 -0.71
C LYS A 76 -32.85 2.18 -1.28
N LEU A 77 -33.33 2.09 -2.51
CA LEU A 77 -34.36 2.98 -3.03
C LEU A 77 -35.65 2.57 -2.32
N ILE A 78 -36.14 3.45 -1.45
CA ILE A 78 -37.57 3.56 -1.10
C ILE A 78 -38.03 4.85 -1.75
#